data_AF-A6K0X2-F1
#
_entry.id   AF-A6K0X2-F1
#
_cell.length_a   1.000
_cell.length_b   1.000
_cell.length_c   1.000
_cell.angle_alpha   90.00
_cell.angle_beta   90.00
_cell.angle_gamma   90.00
#
_symmetry.space_group_name_H-M   'P 1'
#
loop_
_entity.id
_entity.type
_entity.pdbx_description
1 polymer ?
#
loop_
_entity_poly.entity_id
_entity_poly.type
_entity_poly.pdbx_seq_one_letter_code
_entity_poly.pdbx_strand_id
1 'polypeptide(L)'
;MAGKVYMGGEDYEKEFTPKDYLTTFYSFDSGTVAEQEIVKFSLQNLYQTFSTGGVGGDVLIDIGSGPTIYQLLSACEVFREIIATDYTPQNLQELQKWLKKEPGAYDWSSIVQHVCELEGDRSRWQEKEAKLRRTVTRAYCVNDGLYFVVARKGPSA
;
A
#
# COMPACT_ATOMS: atom_id res chain seq x y z
N MET A 1 7.70 12.62 13.51
CA MET A 1 6.48 13.19 12.88
C MET A 1 5.55 13.96 13.84
N ALA A 2 5.70 13.88 15.18
CA ALA A 2 4.77 14.53 16.10
C ALA A 2 4.76 16.06 15.98
N GLY A 3 3.57 16.65 15.77
CA GLY A 3 3.31 18.09 15.84
C GLY A 3 3.32 18.87 14.52
N LYS A 4 3.61 18.24 13.38
CA LYS A 4 3.50 18.89 12.07
C LYS A 4 2.13 18.64 11.44
N VAL A 5 1.43 19.73 11.11
CA VAL A 5 0.20 19.68 10.31
C VAL A 5 0.54 20.17 8.92
N TYR A 6 0.37 19.30 7.91
CA TYR A 6 0.54 19.66 6.51
C TYR A 6 -0.78 20.26 6.02
N MET A 7 -0.77 21.54 5.66
CA MET A 7 -1.98 22.32 5.37
C MET A 7 -2.29 22.37 3.86
N GLY A 8 -1.30 22.07 3.01
CA GLY A 8 -1.47 21.98 1.55
C GLY A 8 -0.48 21.02 0.87
N GLY A 9 -0.66 20.78 -0.43
CA GLY A 9 0.19 19.86 -1.22
C GLY A 9 1.67 20.23 -1.21
N GLU A 10 2.01 21.53 -1.25
CA GLU A 10 3.41 21.97 -1.18
C GLU A 10 4.14 21.57 0.11
N ASP A 11 3.41 21.47 1.24
CA ASP A 11 4.00 21.06 2.51
C ASP A 11 4.39 19.58 2.47
N TYR A 12 3.58 18.75 1.81
CA TYR A 12 3.89 17.33 1.61
C TYR A 12 5.13 17.14 0.75
N GLU A 13 5.28 17.90 -0.34
CA GLU A 13 6.47 17.80 -1.20
C GLU A 13 7.76 18.22 -0.51
N LYS A 14 7.69 19.25 0.35
CA LYS A 14 8.88 19.86 0.97
C LYS A 14 9.28 19.19 2.28
N GLU A 15 8.32 18.73 3.07
CA GLU A 15 8.55 18.35 4.46
C GLU A 15 8.23 16.89 4.80
N PHE A 16 7.50 16.17 3.93
CA PHE A 16 7.17 14.78 4.21
C PHE A 16 8.37 13.86 3.99
N THR A 17 8.76 13.13 5.03
CA THR A 17 9.80 12.09 4.95
C THR A 17 9.16 10.70 4.96
N PRO A 18 9.17 9.97 3.82
CA PRO A 18 8.62 8.62 3.73
C PRO A 18 9.18 7.64 4.77
N LYS A 19 10.50 7.69 5.02
CA LYS A 19 11.16 6.79 5.96
C LYS A 19 10.75 7.04 7.42
N ASP A 20 10.60 8.31 7.80
CA ASP A 20 10.13 8.67 9.14
C ASP A 20 8.67 8.23 9.32
N TYR A 21 7.86 8.36 8.27
CA TYR A 21 6.47 7.88 8.26
C TYR A 21 6.41 6.36 8.47
N LEU A 22 7.14 5.59 7.65
CA LEU A 22 7.22 4.14 7.76
C LEU A 22 7.71 3.69 9.14
N THR A 23 8.78 4.30 9.63
CA THR A 23 9.35 3.96 10.95
C THR A 23 8.39 4.28 12.09
N THR A 24 7.66 5.39 12.00
CA THR A 24 6.73 5.82 13.06
C THR A 24 5.50 4.92 13.14
N PHE A 25 4.89 4.61 11.99
CA PHE A 25 3.54 4.02 11.93
C PHE A 25 3.52 2.52 11.54
N TYR A 26 4.56 2.02 10.86
CA TYR A 26 4.57 0.68 10.27
C TYR A 26 5.71 -0.22 10.79
N SER A 27 6.37 0.17 11.89
CA SER A 27 7.30 -0.69 12.63
C SER A 27 6.51 -1.77 13.39
N PHE A 28 6.13 -2.85 12.71
CA PHE A 28 5.13 -3.80 13.22
C PHE A 28 5.53 -4.54 14.51
N ASP A 29 6.82 -4.85 14.66
CA ASP A 29 7.31 -5.60 15.85
C ASP A 29 7.88 -4.69 16.94
N SER A 30 8.26 -3.45 16.59
CA SER A 30 9.02 -2.55 17.46
C SER A 30 8.37 -1.18 17.68
N GLY A 31 7.25 -0.91 17.01
CA GLY A 31 6.46 0.31 17.16
C GLY A 31 5.69 0.35 18.48
N THR A 32 4.99 1.45 18.73
CA THR A 32 4.16 1.57 19.93
C THR A 32 2.96 0.61 19.85
N VAL A 33 2.44 0.17 21.00
CA VAL A 33 1.26 -0.71 21.06
C VAL A 33 0.07 -0.11 20.30
N ALA A 34 -0.15 1.20 20.43
CA ALA A 34 -1.24 1.89 19.74
C ALA A 34 -1.14 1.76 18.22
N GLU A 35 0.04 2.01 17.64
CA GLU A 35 0.25 1.90 16.19
C GLU A 35 0.13 0.47 15.70
N GLN A 36 0.69 -0.50 16.44
CA GLN A 36 0.58 -1.91 16.09
C GLN A 36 -0.89 -2.37 16.02
N GLU A 37 -1.72 -1.98 17.00
CA GLU A 37 -3.13 -2.37 17.02
C GLU A 37 -3.94 -1.69 15.91
N ILE A 38 -3.63 -0.43 15.56
CA ILE A 38 -4.26 0.25 14.42
C ILE A 38 -3.91 -0.46 13.10
N VAL A 39 -2.65 -0.85 12.90
CA VAL A 39 -2.23 -1.57 11.71
C VAL A 39 -2.91 -2.94 11.64
N LYS A 40 -2.91 -3.73 12.72
CA LYS A 40 -3.60 -5.03 12.76
C LYS A 40 -5.09 -4.91 12.47
N PHE A 41 -5.76 -3.94 13.07
CA PHE A 41 -7.17 -3.66 12.81
C PHE A 41 -7.42 -3.35 11.32
N SER A 42 -6.55 -2.52 10.73
CA SER A 42 -6.63 -2.20 9.31
C SER A 42 -6.44 -3.43 8.42
N LEU A 43 -5.42 -4.26 8.71
CA LEU A 43 -5.14 -5.50 7.98
C LEU A 43 -6.31 -6.50 8.06
N GLN A 44 -6.92 -6.65 9.24
CA GLN A 44 -8.11 -7.49 9.41
C GLN A 44 -9.27 -7.02 8.53
N ASN A 45 -9.55 -5.71 8.52
CA ASN A 45 -10.65 -5.15 7.73
C ASN A 45 -10.40 -5.27 6.22
N LEU A 46 -9.17 -5.04 5.77
CA LEU A 46 -8.77 -5.20 4.38
C LEU A 46 -8.88 -6.67 3.94
N TYR A 47 -8.42 -7.59 4.78
CA TYR A 47 -8.60 -9.02 4.56
C TYR A 47 -10.08 -9.37 4.40
N GLN A 48 -10.95 -8.96 5.33
CA GLN A 48 -12.40 -9.24 5.21
C GLN A 48 -12.99 -8.62 3.94
N THR A 49 -12.63 -7.38 3.61
CA THR A 49 -13.12 -6.67 2.42
C THR A 49 -12.81 -7.41 1.12
N PHE A 50 -11.56 -7.83 0.96
CA PHE A 50 -11.07 -8.48 -0.26
C PHE A 50 -11.20 -10.02 -0.25
N SER A 51 -11.78 -10.61 0.80
CA SER A 51 -12.10 -12.04 0.85
C SER A 51 -13.61 -12.27 0.83
N THR A 52 -14.23 -12.33 2.00
CA THR A 52 -15.66 -12.64 2.18
C THR A 52 -16.56 -11.45 1.87
N GLY A 53 -16.02 -10.24 1.86
CA GLY A 53 -16.74 -9.00 1.54
C GLY A 53 -17.12 -8.83 0.07
N GLY A 54 -16.62 -9.68 -0.82
CA GLY A 54 -17.01 -9.73 -2.23
C GLY A 54 -16.46 -8.59 -3.10
N VAL A 55 -15.50 -7.80 -2.59
CA VAL A 55 -14.82 -6.77 -3.39
C VAL A 55 -13.71 -7.42 -4.22
N GLY A 56 -13.79 -7.27 -5.53
CA GLY A 56 -12.79 -7.78 -6.49
C GLY A 56 -13.06 -7.26 -7.90
N GLY A 57 -12.15 -7.51 -8.84
CA GLY A 57 -12.32 -7.04 -10.22
C GLY A 57 -11.04 -7.13 -11.05
N ASP A 58 -11.04 -6.49 -12.22
CA ASP A 58 -9.86 -6.49 -13.09
C ASP A 58 -8.81 -5.48 -12.60
N VAL A 59 -9.22 -4.25 -12.32
CA VAL A 59 -8.31 -3.13 -12.00
C VAL A 59 -8.72 -2.46 -10.68
N LEU A 60 -7.77 -2.28 -9.78
CA LEU A 60 -7.88 -1.42 -8.60
C LEU A 60 -6.94 -0.22 -8.74
N ILE A 61 -7.43 0.97 -8.41
CA ILE A 61 -6.62 2.20 -8.35
C ILE A 61 -6.57 2.63 -6.90
N ASP A 62 -5.37 2.58 -6.32
CA ASP A 62 -5.11 3.05 -4.96
C ASP A 62 -4.71 4.53 -5.00
N ILE A 63 -5.42 5.36 -4.23
CA ILE A 63 -5.26 6.82 -4.23
C ILE A 63 -4.71 7.26 -2.88
N GLY A 64 -3.55 7.93 -2.91
CA GLY A 64 -2.84 8.28 -1.69
C GLY A 64 -2.13 7.08 -1.10
N SER A 65 -1.52 6.24 -1.94
CA SER A 65 -0.80 5.03 -1.53
C SER A 65 0.30 5.30 -0.50
N GLY A 66 0.85 6.52 -0.51
CA GLY A 66 2.04 6.86 0.24
C GLY A 66 3.22 5.93 -0.13
N PRO A 67 4.17 5.72 0.78
CA PRO A 67 5.27 4.79 0.59
C PRO A 67 4.90 3.37 1.02
N THR A 68 3.60 3.03 1.06
CA THR A 68 3.08 1.84 1.75
C THR A 68 2.50 0.80 0.80
N ILE A 69 2.46 -0.47 1.26
CA ILE A 69 1.90 -1.59 0.50
C ILE A 69 0.85 -2.40 1.26
N TYR A 70 0.69 -2.15 2.57
CA TYR A 70 -0.09 -3.00 3.47
C TYR A 70 -1.56 -3.12 3.02
N GLN A 71 -2.11 -2.03 2.50
CA GLN A 71 -3.47 -1.92 1.98
C GLN A 71 -3.71 -2.76 0.72
N LEU A 72 -2.66 -3.21 0.04
CA LEU A 72 -2.74 -3.94 -1.22
C LEU A 72 -2.54 -5.45 -1.06
N LEU A 73 -2.14 -5.91 0.12
CA LEU A 73 -1.73 -7.31 0.36
C LEU A 73 -2.88 -8.32 0.18
N SER A 74 -4.07 -8.00 0.69
CA SER A 74 -5.25 -8.84 0.43
C SER A 74 -5.89 -8.51 -0.92
N ALA A 75 -5.80 -7.25 -1.37
CA ALA A 75 -6.34 -6.83 -2.66
C ALA A 75 -5.70 -7.59 -3.84
N CYS A 76 -4.40 -7.88 -3.78
CA CYS A 76 -3.73 -8.58 -4.87
C CYS A 76 -4.23 -10.02 -5.10
N GLU A 77 -5.02 -10.59 -4.18
CA GLU A 77 -5.66 -11.89 -4.37
C GLU A 77 -6.81 -11.86 -5.37
N VAL A 78 -7.51 -10.72 -5.45
CA VAL A 78 -8.80 -10.59 -6.15
C VAL A 78 -8.79 -9.55 -7.27
N PHE A 79 -7.69 -8.81 -7.43
CA PHE A 79 -7.47 -7.91 -8.55
C PHE A 79 -6.35 -8.40 -9.47
N ARG A 80 -6.55 -8.27 -10.79
CA ARG A 80 -5.54 -8.63 -11.80
C ARG A 80 -4.46 -7.55 -11.93
N GLU A 81 -4.86 -6.30 -11.81
CA GLU A 81 -4.00 -5.12 -11.92
C GLU A 81 -4.28 -4.15 -10.77
N ILE A 82 -3.22 -3.63 -10.16
CA ILE A 82 -3.25 -2.57 -9.17
C ILE A 82 -2.41 -1.40 -9.68
N ILE A 83 -2.99 -0.20 -9.66
CA ILE A 83 -2.32 1.06 -9.97
C ILE A 83 -2.20 1.84 -8.67
N ALA A 84 -0.98 2.08 -8.23
CA ALA A 84 -0.71 2.93 -7.06
C ALA A 84 -0.59 4.39 -7.49
N THR A 85 -1.17 5.32 -6.73
CA THR A 85 -1.06 6.75 -7.02
C THR A 85 -0.82 7.53 -5.74
N ASP A 86 0.06 8.51 -5.81
CA ASP A 86 0.33 9.41 -4.68
C ASP A 86 0.67 10.81 -5.16
N TYR A 87 0.35 11.80 -4.34
CA TYR A 87 0.68 13.19 -4.62
C TYR A 87 2.19 13.46 -4.51
N THR A 88 2.88 12.76 -3.61
CA THR A 88 4.24 13.08 -3.18
C THR A 88 5.24 12.19 -3.93
N PRO A 89 6.12 12.73 -4.81
CA PRO A 89 7.04 11.90 -5.59
C PRO A 89 7.97 11.02 -4.73
N GLN A 90 8.36 11.50 -3.55
CA GLN A 90 9.26 10.80 -2.62
C GLN A 90 8.60 9.53 -2.07
N ASN A 91 7.28 9.52 -1.88
CA ASN A 91 6.54 8.33 -1.47
C ASN A 91 6.63 7.23 -2.52
N LEU A 92 6.38 7.61 -3.77
CA LEU A 92 6.44 6.67 -4.90
C LEU A 92 7.85 6.14 -5.12
N GLN A 93 8.89 6.92 -4.83
CA GLN A 93 10.27 6.43 -4.86
C GLN A 93 10.51 5.30 -3.87
N GLU A 94 10.04 5.42 -2.62
CA GLU A 94 10.16 4.32 -1.64
C GLU A 94 9.32 3.11 -2.02
N LEU A 95 8.10 3.31 -2.54
CA LEU A 95 7.28 2.22 -3.08
C LEU A 95 8.00 1.50 -4.23
N GLN A 96 8.60 2.25 -5.16
CA GLN A 96 9.35 1.71 -6.30
C GLN A 96 10.59 0.92 -5.87
N LYS A 97 11.32 1.37 -4.84
CA LYS A 97 12.43 0.60 -4.25
C LYS A 97 11.97 -0.78 -3.81
N TRP A 98 10.84 -0.86 -3.10
CA TRP A 98 10.30 -2.15 -2.67
C TRP A 98 9.83 -3.02 -3.85
N LEU A 99 9.14 -2.43 -4.83
CA LEU A 99 8.69 -3.13 -6.04
C LEU A 99 9.85 -3.74 -6.84
N LYS A 100 10.97 -3.01 -6.94
CA LYS A 100 12.17 -3.43 -7.67
C LYS A 100 13.16 -4.25 -6.85
N LYS A 101 12.87 -4.50 -5.57
CA LYS A 101 13.77 -5.18 -4.62
C LYS A 101 15.13 -4.49 -4.50
N GLU A 102 15.13 -3.15 -4.53
CA GLU A 102 16.35 -2.36 -4.39
C GLU A 102 16.91 -2.46 -2.96
N PRO A 103 18.24 -2.46 -2.78
CA PRO A 103 18.84 -2.36 -1.46
C PRO A 103 18.34 -1.14 -0.68
N GLY A 104 18.00 -1.35 0.59
CA GLY A 104 17.47 -0.28 1.45
C GLY A 104 15.97 0.02 1.26
N ALA A 105 15.25 -0.79 0.48
CA ALA A 105 13.79 -0.83 0.54
C ALA A 105 13.32 -1.19 1.95
N TYR A 106 12.18 -0.64 2.36
CA TYR A 106 11.58 -0.94 3.65
C TYR A 106 11.20 -2.42 3.78
N ASP A 107 11.48 -3.00 4.95
CA ASP A 107 11.15 -4.40 5.22
C ASP A 107 9.70 -4.53 5.69
N TRP A 108 8.86 -5.10 4.81
CA TRP A 108 7.45 -5.35 5.09
C TRP A 108 7.19 -6.77 5.62
N SER A 109 8.22 -7.59 5.82
CA SER A 109 8.09 -9.04 6.06
C SER A 109 7.13 -9.37 7.21
N SER A 110 7.20 -8.67 8.35
CA SER A 110 6.33 -8.94 9.51
C SER A 110 4.85 -8.65 9.22
N ILE A 111 4.57 -7.56 8.48
CA ILE A 111 3.21 -7.21 8.05
C ILE A 111 2.68 -8.23 7.03
N VAL A 112 3.52 -8.61 6.05
CA VAL A 112 3.15 -9.60 5.02
C VAL A 112 2.87 -10.96 5.67
N GLN A 113 3.71 -11.38 6.61
CA GLN A 113 3.49 -12.61 7.39
C GLN A 113 2.17 -12.57 8.14
N HIS A 114 1.83 -11.44 8.77
CA HIS A 114 0.56 -11.30 9.48
C HIS A 114 -0.63 -11.42 8.53
N VAL A 115 -0.60 -10.78 7.35
CA VAL A 115 -1.66 -10.96 6.35
C VAL A 115 -1.76 -12.41 5.88
N CYS A 116 -0.64 -13.07 5.63
CA CYS A 116 -0.62 -14.48 5.27
C CYS A 116 -1.18 -15.38 6.39
N GLU A 117 -0.97 -15.03 7.66
CA GLU A 117 -1.59 -15.70 8.81
C GLU A 117 -3.12 -15.54 8.80
N LEU A 118 -3.63 -14.33 8.53
CA LEU A 118 -5.08 -14.08 8.36
C LEU A 118 -5.66 -14.89 7.19
N GLU A 119 -4.90 -15.06 6.11
CA GLU A 119 -5.26 -15.84 4.93
C GLU A 119 -5.05 -17.37 5.10
N GLY A 120 -4.56 -17.81 6.27
CA GLY A 120 -4.48 -19.21 6.68
C GLY A 120 -3.13 -19.91 6.48
N ASP A 121 -2.11 -19.23 5.94
CA ASP A 121 -0.76 -19.78 5.79
C ASP A 121 0.33 -18.72 5.84
N ARG A 122 0.84 -18.46 7.05
CA ARG A 122 1.93 -17.51 7.33
C ARG A 122 3.22 -17.80 6.57
N SER A 123 3.48 -19.06 6.18
CA SER A 123 4.75 -19.45 5.57
C SER A 123 4.91 -18.95 4.13
N ARG A 124 3.81 -18.55 3.48
CA ARG A 124 3.76 -18.13 2.07
C ARG A 124 4.01 -16.64 1.85
N TRP A 125 4.55 -15.94 2.84
CA TRP A 125 4.72 -14.48 2.79
C TRP A 125 5.63 -14.02 1.63
N GLN A 126 6.65 -14.78 1.24
CA GLN A 126 7.47 -14.43 0.07
C GLN A 126 6.69 -14.58 -1.25
N GLU A 127 5.80 -15.58 -1.34
CA GLU A 127 4.93 -15.76 -2.50
C GLU A 127 3.94 -14.59 -2.60
N LYS A 128 3.39 -14.16 -1.47
CA LYS A 128 2.52 -12.99 -1.35
C LYS A 128 3.23 -11.72 -1.83
N GLU A 129 4.43 -11.44 -1.34
CA GLU A 129 5.18 -10.27 -1.81
C GLU A 129 5.44 -10.35 -3.32
N ALA A 130 5.84 -11.52 -3.83
CA ALA A 130 6.10 -11.70 -5.25
C ALA A 130 4.84 -11.53 -6.09
N LYS A 131 3.68 -11.97 -5.59
CA LYS A 131 2.38 -11.75 -6.22
C LYS A 131 2.04 -10.28 -6.24
N LEU A 132 2.10 -9.58 -5.10
CA LEU A 132 1.82 -8.15 -5.04
C LEU A 132 2.72 -7.34 -5.99
N ARG A 133 4.03 -7.64 -6.04
CA ARG A 133 4.95 -6.98 -6.99
C ARG A 133 4.58 -7.18 -8.46
N ARG A 134 3.95 -8.31 -8.81
CA ARG A 134 3.45 -8.55 -10.18
C ARG A 134 2.10 -7.88 -10.43
N THR A 135 1.26 -7.78 -9.41
CA THR A 135 -0.07 -7.16 -9.52
C THR A 135 0.00 -5.64 -9.56
N VAL A 136 0.96 -5.02 -8.86
CA VAL A 136 1.21 -3.57 -8.97
C VAL A 136 1.98 -3.29 -10.26
N THR A 137 1.25 -2.93 -11.32
CA THR A 137 1.84 -2.73 -12.66
C THR A 137 2.38 -1.32 -12.86
N ARG A 138 1.80 -0.34 -12.17
CA ARG A 138 2.02 1.09 -12.40
C ARG A 138 1.97 1.86 -11.09
N ALA A 139 2.83 2.89 -11.00
CA ALA A 139 2.80 3.88 -9.94
C ALA A 139 2.86 5.29 -10.57
N TYR A 140 1.87 6.15 -10.28
CA TYR A 140 1.77 7.49 -10.88
C TYR A 140 1.78 8.58 -9.83
N CYS A 141 2.56 9.63 -10.10
CA CYS A 141 2.49 10.87 -9.33
C CYS A 141 1.40 11.77 -9.90
N VAL A 142 0.55 12.33 -9.04
CA VAL A 142 -0.66 13.07 -9.46
C VAL A 142 -0.57 14.59 -9.26
N ASN A 143 0.62 15.13 -8.95
CA ASN A 143 0.84 16.57 -8.71
C ASN A 143 1.03 17.41 -9.99
N ASP A 144 1.29 16.81 -11.15
CA ASP A 144 1.55 17.52 -12.43
C ASP A 144 0.30 17.79 -13.31
N GLY A 145 -0.89 17.89 -12.70
CA GLY A 145 -2.10 18.37 -13.38
C GLY A 145 -3.15 17.29 -13.70
N LEU A 146 -4.29 17.43 -13.02
CA LEU A 146 -5.63 16.91 -13.30
C LEU A 146 -5.74 15.67 -14.23
N TYR A 147 -5.68 14.47 -13.64
CA TYR A 147 -6.11 13.24 -14.31
C TYR A 147 -7.49 12.82 -13.80
N PHE A 148 -8.53 13.01 -14.62
CA PHE A 148 -9.81 12.33 -14.43
C PHE A 148 -9.65 10.87 -14.85
N VAL A 149 -9.81 9.94 -13.92
CA VAL A 149 -9.99 8.52 -14.29
C VAL A 149 -11.44 8.35 -14.77
N VAL A 150 -11.63 8.26 -16.08
CA VAL A 150 -12.89 7.80 -16.67
C VAL A 150 -12.84 6.28 -16.78
N ALA A 151 -13.45 5.57 -15.83
CA ALA A 151 -13.67 4.14 -15.96
C ALA A 151 -14.78 3.89 -17.02
N ARG A 152 -14.44 3.21 -18.12
CA ARG A 152 -15.46 2.67 -19.04
C ARG A 152 -15.87 1.28 -18.55
N LYS A 153 -17.18 1.07 -18.43
CA LYS A 153 -17.76 -0.27 -18.29
C LYS A 153 -17.49 -1.04 -19.60
N GLY A 154 -16.75 -2.14 -19.54
CA GLY A 154 -16.63 -3.06 -20.66
C GLY A 154 -17.99 -3.67 -21.01
N PRO A 155 -18.22 -4.08 -22.28
CA PRO A 155 -19.50 -4.68 -22.66
C PRO A 155 -19.71 -5.99 -21.89
N SER A 156 -20.92 -6.16 -21.36
CA SER A 156 -21.36 -7.39 -20.72
C SER A 156 -21.25 -8.55 -21.72
N ALA A 157 -20.58 -9.64 -21.33
CA ALA A 157 -20.64 -10.93 -22.01
C ALA A 157 -21.17 -11.98 -21.04
#